data_AF-A0A257AC07-F1
#
_entry.id   AF-A0A257AC07-F1
#
_cell.length_a   1.000
_cell.length_b   1.000
_cell.length_c   1.000
_cell.angle_alpha   90.00
_cell.angle_beta   90.00
_cell.angle_gamma   90.00
#
_symmetry.space_group_name_H-M   'P 1'
#
loop_
_entity.id
_entity.type
_entity.pdbx_description
1 polymer ?
#
loop_
_entity_poly.entity_id
_entity_poly.type
_entity_poly.pdbx_seq_one_letter_code
_entity_poly.pdbx_strand_id
1 'polypeptide(L)'
;MGIKDIIFSVIMVLAVIVLTDRWLSRFGESDPTIVVASAVLVGALGAMILSVDLRLRRIERLVESGDRSLRSSIQDVEDTMDQKLNAAIQNISNRIAEISKRIYR
;
A
#
# COMPACT_ATOMS: atom_id res chain seq x y z
N MET A 1 -10.72 -4.35 7.57
CA MET A 1 -11.59 -5.26 6.81
C MET A 1 -12.19 -6.20 7.81
N GLY A 2 -13.50 -6.12 8.04
CA GLY A 2 -14.14 -7.02 8.97
C GLY A 2 -14.12 -8.42 8.38
N ILE A 3 -14.02 -9.44 9.23
CA ILE A 3 -14.19 -10.85 8.84
C ILE A 3 -15.49 -11.05 8.04
N LYS A 4 -16.51 -10.23 8.35
CA LYS A 4 -17.79 -10.16 7.64
C LYS A 4 -17.64 -9.79 6.16
N ASP A 5 -16.82 -8.81 5.79
CA ASP A 5 -16.64 -8.39 4.39
C ASP A 5 -16.00 -9.49 3.55
N ILE A 6 -15.06 -10.23 4.15
CA ILE A 6 -14.40 -11.38 3.53
C ILE A 6 -15.41 -12.52 3.34
N ILE A 7 -16.22 -12.81 4.37
CA ILE A 7 -17.26 -13.85 4.28
C ILE A 7 -18.30 -13.50 3.22
N PHE A 8 -18.78 -12.25 3.16
CA PHE A 8 -19.73 -11.82 2.13
C PHE A 8 -19.14 -11.91 0.73
N SER A 9 -17.86 -11.57 0.54
CA SER A 9 -17.17 -11.73 -0.73
C SER A 9 -17.09 -13.21 -1.15
N VAL A 10 -16.72 -14.10 -0.22
CA VAL A 10 -16.65 -15.55 -0.46
C VAL A 10 -18.04 -16.11 -0.81
N ILE A 11 -19.08 -15.71 -0.07
CA ILE A 11 -20.47 -16.11 -0.35
C ILE A 11 -20.90 -15.65 -1.74
N MET A 12 -20.53 -14.44 -2.15
CA MET A 12 -20.90 -13.92 -3.47
C MET A 12 -20.25 -14.73 -4.60
N VAL A 13 -18.97 -15.08 -4.46
CA VAL A 13 -18.26 -15.93 -5.45
C VAL A 13 -18.90 -17.32 -5.55
N LEU A 14 -19.22 -17.94 -4.41
CA LEU A 14 -19.90 -19.24 -4.39
C LEU A 14 -21.29 -19.17 -5.01
N ALA A 15 -22.04 -18.10 -4.77
CA ALA A 15 -23.37 -17.90 -5.34
C ALA A 15 -23.32 -17.77 -6.88
N VAL A 16 -22.34 -17.05 -7.43
CA VAL A 16 -22.18 -16.90 -8.89
C VAL A 16 -21.82 -18.24 -9.53
N ILE A 17 -20.94 -19.04 -8.93
CA ILE A 17 -20.59 -20.39 -9.42
C ILE A 17 -21.83 -21.28 -9.50
N VAL A 18 -22.58 -21.36 -8.39
CA VAL A 18 -23.81 -22.17 -8.32
C VAL A 18 -24.86 -21.67 -9.31
N LEU A 19 -24.96 -20.36 -9.49
CA LEU A 19 -25.90 -19.76 -10.45
C LEU A 19 -25.51 -20.11 -11.89
N THR A 20 -24.22 -20.07 -12.24
CA THR A 20 -23.72 -20.48 -13.55
C THR A 20 -24.05 -21.94 -13.83
N ASP A 21 -23.78 -22.86 -12.90
CA ASP A 21 -24.10 -24.30 -13.07
C ASP A 21 -25.60 -24.52 -13.31
N ARG A 22 -26.44 -23.87 -12.50
CA ARG A 22 -27.90 -24.05 -12.55
C ARG A 22 -28.53 -23.41 -13.78
N TRP A 23 -27.93 -22.34 -14.29
CA TRP A 23 -28.40 -21.63 -15.47
C TRP A 23 -28.00 -22.36 -16.76
N LEU A 24 -26.78 -22.91 -16.82
CA LEU A 24 -26.29 -23.66 -17.99
C LEU A 24 -27.03 -24.99 -18.19
N SER A 25 -27.33 -25.69 -17.09
CA SER A 25 -28.13 -26.92 -17.09
C SER A 25 -29.53 -26.75 -17.71
N ARG A 26 -30.04 -25.52 -17.90
CA ARG A 26 -31.38 -25.25 -18.44
C ARG A 26 -31.42 -25.16 -19.97
N PHE A 27 -30.29 -25.08 -20.67
CA PHE A 27 -30.25 -24.81 -22.12
C PHE A 27 -30.06 -26.04 -23.04
N GLY A 28 -29.93 -27.27 -22.53
CA GLY A 28 -29.80 -28.50 -23.34
C GLY A 28 -28.72 -29.44 -22.81
N GLU A 29 -28.55 -30.64 -23.40
CA GLU A 29 -27.51 -31.65 -23.03
C GLU A 29 -26.16 -30.96 -22.83
N SER A 30 -25.90 -30.61 -21.57
CA SER A 30 -24.78 -29.79 -21.20
C SER A 30 -23.63 -30.75 -21.05
N ASP A 31 -22.79 -30.78 -22.07
CA ASP A 31 -21.53 -31.50 -22.04
C ASP A 31 -20.83 -31.17 -20.71
N PRO A 32 -20.58 -32.15 -19.81
CA PRO A 32 -20.09 -31.89 -18.45
C PRO A 32 -18.83 -31.01 -18.43
N THR A 33 -18.07 -31.08 -19.52
CA THR A 33 -16.88 -30.27 -19.79
C THR A 33 -17.17 -28.76 -19.83
N ILE A 34 -18.27 -28.32 -20.44
CA ILE A 34 -18.61 -26.88 -20.56
C ILE A 34 -19.03 -26.32 -19.21
N VAL A 35 -19.77 -27.11 -18.42
CA VAL A 35 -20.19 -26.74 -17.07
C VAL A 35 -18.96 -26.52 -16.19
N VAL A 36 -18.04 -27.49 -16.17
CA VAL A 36 -16.79 -27.37 -15.39
C VAL A 36 -15.91 -26.21 -15.89
N ALA A 37 -15.78 -26.02 -17.21
CA ALA A 37 -14.98 -24.93 -17.76
C ALA A 37 -15.55 -23.55 -17.39
N SER A 38 -16.88 -23.39 -17.45
CA SER A 38 -17.55 -22.14 -17.06
C SER A 38 -17.48 -21.87 -15.56
N ALA A 39 -17.64 -22.90 -14.71
CA ALA A 39 -17.47 -22.79 -13.27
C ALA A 39 -16.04 -22.37 -12.89
N VAL A 40 -15.02 -22.96 -13.53
CA VAL A 40 -13.61 -22.61 -13.32
C VAL A 40 -13.33 -21.18 -13.78
N LEU A 41 -13.86 -20.77 -14.93
CA LEU A 41 -13.65 -19.42 -15.48
C LEU A 41 -14.27 -18.34 -14.57
N VAL A 42 -15.49 -18.57 -14.11
CA VAL A 42 -16.20 -17.66 -13.18
C VAL A 42 -15.51 -17.62 -11.81
N GLY A 43 -15.07 -18.78 -11.30
CA GLY A 43 -14.29 -18.85 -10.07
C GLY A 43 -12.95 -18.10 -10.18
N ALA A 44 -12.24 -18.23 -11.30
CA ALA A 44 -11.00 -17.52 -11.57
C ALA A 44 -11.21 -16.00 -11.67
N LEU A 45 -12.30 -15.56 -12.30
CA LEU A 45 -12.70 -14.15 -12.34
C LEU A 45 -12.95 -13.59 -10.93
N GLY A 46 -13.70 -14.32 -10.10
CA GLY A 46 -13.93 -13.94 -8.70
C GLY A 46 -12.62 -13.82 -7.91
N ALA A 47 -11.73 -14.81 -8.05
CA ALA A 47 -10.41 -14.80 -7.41
C ALA A 47 -9.53 -13.64 -7.89
N MET A 48 -9.58 -13.30 -9.19
CA MET A 48 -8.85 -12.18 -9.75
C MET A 48 -9.32 -10.85 -9.17
N ILE A 49 -10.64 -10.62 -9.08
CA ILE A 49 -11.22 -9.41 -8.49
C ILE A 49 -10.76 -9.26 -7.03
N LEU A 50 -10.80 -10.35 -6.25
CA LEU A 50 -10.34 -10.33 -4.86
C LEU A 50 -8.83 -10.04 -4.75
N SER A 51 -8.02 -10.62 -5.63
CA SER A 51 -6.57 -10.37 -5.68
C SER A 51 -6.26 -8.89 -5.96
N VAL A 52 -7.03 -8.25 -6.85
CA VAL A 52 -6.90 -6.82 -7.16
C VAL A 52 -7.28 -5.96 -5.95
N ASP A 53 -8.39 -6.25 -5.26
CA ASP A 53 -8.81 -5.52 -4.05
C ASP A 53 -7.73 -5.57 -2.95
N LEU A 54 -7.13 -6.74 -2.72
CA LEU A 54 -6.04 -6.90 -1.75
C LEU A 54 -4.78 -6.13 -2.12
N ARG A 55 -4.42 -6.08 -3.41
CA ARG A 55 -3.27 -5.31 -3.91
C ARG A 55 -3.51 -3.81 -3.77
N LEU A 56 -4.70 -3.32 -4.11
CA LEU A 56 -5.08 -1.93 -3.97
C LEU A 56 -4.98 -1.48 -2.51
N ARG A 57 -5.51 -2.27 -1.57
CA ARG A 57 -5.39 -1.98 -0.13
C ARG A 57 -3.94 -1.97 0.36
N ARG A 58 -3.08 -2.83 -0.18
CA ARG A 58 -1.65 -2.82 0.15
C ARG A 58 -1.00 -1.52 -0.33
N ILE A 59 -1.31 -1.09 -1.55
CA ILE A 59 -0.81 0.16 -2.11
C ILE A 59 -1.30 1.34 -1.29
N GLU A 60 -2.58 1.38 -0.92
CA GLU A 60 -3.17 2.43 -0.09
C GLU A 60 -2.45 2.54 1.27
N ARG A 61 -2.18 1.42 1.94
CA ARG A 61 -1.40 1.40 3.18
C ARG A 61 0.04 1.87 3.00
N LEU A 62 0.68 1.48 1.88
CA LEU A 62 2.04 1.91 1.56
C LEU A 62 2.09 3.41 1.30
N VAL A 63 1.11 3.97 0.60
CA VAL A 63 0.96 5.41 0.36
C VAL A 63 0.73 6.16 1.69
N GLU A 64 -0.17 5.67 2.53
CA GLU A 64 -0.46 6.29 3.84
C GLU A 64 0.77 6.23 4.78
N SER A 65 1.53 5.14 4.74
CA SER A 65 2.81 5.03 5.46
C SER A 65 3.89 5.93 4.86
N GLY A 66 3.90 6.08 3.53
CA GLY A 66 4.78 6.97 2.78
C GLY A 66 4.60 8.42 3.22
N ASP A 67 3.36 8.89 3.28
CA ASP A 67 3.02 10.26 3.74
C ASP A 67 3.48 10.51 5.19
N ARG A 68 3.25 9.56 6.11
CA ARG A 68 3.72 9.67 7.50
C ARG A 68 5.25 9.64 7.59
N SER A 69 5.91 8.79 6.80
CA SER A 69 7.37 8.65 6.80
C SER A 69 8.08 9.86 6.17
N LEU A 70 7.50 10.47 5.13
CA LEU A 70 7.99 11.71 4.53
C LEU A 70 7.89 12.88 5.51
N ARG A 71 6.79 12.96 6.26
CA ARG A 71 6.61 13.99 7.28
C ARG A 71 7.59 13.83 8.45
N SER A 72 7.83 12.61 8.90
CA SER A 72 8.87 12.32 9.91
C SER A 72 10.28 12.60 9.38
N SER A 73 10.57 12.21 8.13
CA SER A 73 11.89 12.43 7.54
C SER A 73 12.20 13.92 7.35
N ILE A 74 11.21 14.76 7.02
CA ILE A 74 11.39 16.22 6.97
C ILE A 74 11.73 16.76 8.37
N GLN A 75 11.07 16.26 9.40
CA GLN A 75 11.31 16.67 10.78
C GLN A 75 12.72 16.27 11.27
N ASP A 76 13.15 15.05 10.95
CA ASP A 76 14.51 14.57 11.26
C ASP A 76 15.60 15.33 10.47
N VAL A 77 15.29 15.76 9.24
CA VAL A 77 16.18 16.59 8.42
C VAL A 77 16.27 18.01 8.96
N GLU A 78 15.17 18.62 9.42
CA GLU A 78 15.17 19.92 10.10
C GLU A 78 16.02 19.86 11.37
N ASP A 79 15.78 18.89 12.25
CA ASP A 79 16.54 18.75 13.50
C ASP A 79 18.05 18.53 13.24
N THR A 80 18.38 17.74 12.21
CA THR A 80 19.78 17.50 11.81
C THR A 80 20.41 18.74 11.17
N MET A 81 19.64 19.51 10.38
CA MET A 81 20.12 20.78 9.81
C MET A 81 20.36 21.82 10.89
N ASP A 82 19.46 21.97 11.86
CA ASP A 82 19.61 22.91 12.97
C ASP A 82 20.84 22.61 13.82
N GLN A 83 21.12 21.32 14.09
CA GLN A 83 22.35 20.92 14.78
C GLN A 83 23.61 21.26 13.96
N LYS A 84 23.62 20.96 12.65
CA LYS A 84 24.77 21.29 11.78
C LYS A 84 24.97 22.79 11.61
N LEU A 85 23.88 23.55 11.54
CA LEU A 85 23.91 25.01 11.40
C LEU A 85 24.47 25.65 12.68
N ASN A 86 24.00 25.22 13.85
CA ASN A 86 24.54 25.68 15.13
C ASN A 86 26.02 25.33 15.30
N ALA A 87 26.43 24.12 14.91
CA ALA A 87 27.85 23.74 14.92
C ALA A 87 28.69 24.58 13.96
N ALA A 88 28.18 24.91 12.78
CA ALA A 88 28.85 25.79 11.83
C ALA A 88 28.98 27.23 12.38
N ILE A 89 27.92 27.77 12.97
CA ILE A 89 27.92 29.10 13.60
C ILE A 89 28.92 29.16 14.76
N GLN A 90 28.97 28.13 15.62
CA GLN A 90 29.96 28.06 16.70
C GLN A 90 31.39 28.01 16.18
N ASN A 91 31.65 27.22 15.13
CA ASN A 91 32.97 27.14 14.51
C ASN A 91 33.39 28.48 13.86
N ILE A 92 32.44 29.17 13.22
CA ILE A 92 32.68 30.50 12.65
C ILE A 92 32.96 31.51 13.77
N SER A 93 32.16 31.52 14.84
CA SER A 93 32.34 32.41 15.99
C SER A 93 33.71 32.21 16.64
N ASN A 94 34.14 30.96 16.85
CA ASN A 94 35.47 30.65 17.38
C ASN A 94 36.60 31.12 16.45
N ARG A 95 36.47 30.94 15.13
CA ARG A 95 37.47 31.43 14.17
C ARG A 95 37.52 32.96 14.15
N ILE A 96 36.39 33.64 14.23
CA ILE A 96 36.32 35.10 14.32
C ILE A 96 36.98 35.58 15.62
N ALA A 97 36.75 34.89 16.74
CA ALA A 97 37.39 35.21 18.02
C ALA A 97 38.92 35.04 17.98
N GLU A 98 39.43 34.00 17.31
CA GLU A 98 40.87 33.81 17.09
C GLU A 98 41.47 34.90 16.19
N ILE A 99 40.77 35.28 15.12
CA ILE A 99 41.18 36.37 14.23
C ILE A 99 41.21 37.70 14.99
N SER A 100 40.17 38.00 15.77
CA SER A 100 40.10 39.20 16.61
C SER A 100 41.27 39.27 17.62
N LYS A 101 41.59 38.14 18.27
CA LYS A 101 42.76 38.03 19.16
C LYS A 101 44.10 38.24 18.45
N ARG A 102 44.22 37.83 17.19
CA ARG A 102 45.44 38.05 16.38
C ARG A 102 45.56 39.48 15.87
N ILE A 103 44.46 40.17 15.59
CA ILE A 103 44.47 41.56 15.11
C ILE A 103 44.72 42.55 16.25
N TYR A 104 44.33 42.20 17.49
CA TYR A 104 44.56 43.05 18.66
C TYR A 104 45.97 42.93 19.26
N ARG A 105 46.79 41.98 18.78
CA ARG A 105 48.17 41.78 19.24
C ARG A 105 49.18 42.39 18.29
#